data_AF-A0A2L2Z9Q2-F1
#
_entry.id   AF-A0A2L2Z9Q2-F1
#
_cell.length_a   1.000
_cell.length_b   1.000
_cell.length_c   1.000
_cell.angle_alpha   90.00
_cell.angle_beta   90.00
_cell.angle_gamma   90.00
#
_symmetry.space_group_name_H-M   'P 1'
#
loop_
_entity.id
_entity.type
_entity.pdbx_description
1 polymer ?
#
loop_
_entity_poly.entity_id
_entity_poly.type
_entity_poly.pdbx_seq_one_letter_code
_entity_poly.pdbx_strand_id
1 'polypeptide(L)' 'NPIANREKMSQIMFETFNISAMFVAIQAVPSLFASGRSSGIVLYSGDGLCDSVPIYEGFALPHAILRLD' A
#
# COMPACT_ATOMS: atom_id res chain seq x y z
N ASN A 1 -8.35 4.04 0.90
CA ASN A 1 -8.72 2.99 -0.08
C ASN A 1 -10.06 2.38 0.26
N PRO A 2 -11.17 2.94 -0.26
CA PRO A 2 -12.51 2.37 -0.11
C PRO A 2 -12.58 0.94 -0.63
N ILE A 3 -13.40 0.09 0.01
CA ILE A 3 -13.56 -1.33 -0.33
C ILE A 3 -14.11 -1.48 -1.77
N ALA A 4 -15.11 -0.67 -2.13
CA ALA A 4 -15.71 -0.68 -3.46
C ALA A 4 -14.69 -0.50 -4.60
N ASN A 5 -13.66 0.34 -4.39
CA ASN A 5 -12.61 0.53 -5.40
C ASN A 5 -11.72 -0.71 -5.53
N ARG A 6 -11.48 -1.43 -4.42
CA ARG A 6 -10.71 -2.68 -4.45
C ARG A 6 -11.47 -3.78 -5.18
N GLU A 7 -12.77 -3.89 -4.93
CA GLU A 7 -13.64 -4.88 -5.59
C GLU A 7 -13.70 -4.65 -7.10
N LYS A 8 -13.92 -3.41 -7.53
CA LYS A 8 -13.93 -3.06 -8.95
C LYS A 8 -12.60 -3.38 -9.63
N MET A 9 -11.47 -3.07 -8.98
CA MET A 9 -10.14 -3.39 -9.49
C MET A 9 -9.95 -4.91 -9.60
N SER A 10 -10.30 -5.69 -8.57
CA SER A 10 -10.16 -7.15 -8.63
C SER A 10 -11.03 -7.77 -9.72
N GLN A 11 -12.26 -7.27 -9.88
CA GLN A 11 -13.16 -7.73 -10.92
C GLN A 11 -12.54 -7.54 -12.32
N ILE A 12 -12.07 -6.33 -12.63
CA ILE A 12 -11.43 -6.03 -13.92
C ILE A 12 -10.20 -6.92 -14.14
N MET A 13 -9.36 -7.07 -13.12
CA MET A 13 -8.13 -7.87 -13.23
C MET A 13 -8.41 -9.35 -13.51
N PHE A 14 -9.36 -9.96 -12.82
CA PHE A 14 -9.69 -11.37 -13.03
C PHE A 14 -10.58 -11.60 -14.25
N GLU A 15 -11.65 -10.83 -14.43
CA GLU A 15 -12.65 -11.08 -15.49
C GLU A 15 -12.22 -10.55 -16.86
N THR A 16 -11.49 -9.43 -16.92
CA THR A 16 -11.06 -8.83 -18.20
C THR A 16 -9.65 -9.26 -18.58
N PHE A 17 -8.71 -9.27 -17.63
CA PHE A 17 -7.30 -9.58 -17.89
C PHE A 17 -6.91 -11.03 -17.61
N ASN A 18 -7.81 -11.86 -17.05
CA ASN A 18 -7.58 -13.29 -16.79
C ASN A 18 -6.28 -13.60 -16.02
N ILE A 19 -5.93 -12.75 -15.04
CA ILE A 19 -4.75 -13.02 -14.20
C ILE A 19 -5.00 -14.21 -13.26
N SER A 20 -3.97 -15.01 -12.99
CA SER A 20 -4.12 -16.21 -12.14
C SER A 20 -4.15 -15.89 -10.64
N ALA A 21 -3.50 -14.80 -10.22
CA ALA A 21 -3.43 -14.39 -8.83
C ALA A 21 -3.16 -12.89 -8.71
N MET A 22 -3.64 -12.28 -7.63
CA MET A 22 -3.44 -10.87 -7.29
C MET A 22 -3.07 -10.73 -5.82
N PHE A 23 -2.15 -9.83 -5.50
CA PHE A 23 -1.84 -9.45 -4.12
C PHE A 23 -1.93 -7.93 -3.97
N VAL A 24 -2.73 -7.47 -2.99
CA VAL A 24 -2.95 -6.04 -2.72
C VAL A 24 -2.36 -5.69 -1.37
N ALA A 25 -1.32 -4.86 -1.36
CA ALA A 25 -0.68 -4.36 -0.15
C ALA A 25 -0.76 -2.83 -0.05
N ILE A 26 -0.52 -2.30 1.15
CA ILE A 26 -0.33 -0.86 1.36
C ILE A 26 0.99 -0.47 0.72
N GLN A 27 0.98 0.58 -0.11
CA GLN A 27 2.11 0.98 -0.94
C GLN A 27 3.44 1.15 -0.18
N ALA A 28 3.41 1.63 1.06
CA ALA A 28 4.61 1.79 1.87
C ALA A 28 5.35 0.48 2.15
N VAL A 29 4.64 -0.63 2.33
CA VAL A 29 5.24 -1.91 2.74
C VAL A 29 6.12 -2.51 1.63
N PRO A 30 5.65 -2.68 0.37
CA PRO A 30 6.51 -3.10 -0.72
C PRO A 30 7.69 -2.15 -0.99
N SER A 31 7.49 -0.83 -0.84
CA SER A 31 8.56 0.16 -1.03
C SER A 31 9.69 0.00 0.00
N LEU A 32 9.35 -0.26 1.26
CA LEU A 32 10.35 -0.51 2.29
C LEU A 32 11.10 -1.83 2.01
N PHE A 33 10.36 -2.89 1.63
CA PHE A 33 10.98 -4.17 1.28
C PHE A 33 11.90 -4.07 0.07
N ALA A 34 11.53 -3.28 -0.95
CA ALA A 34 12.40 -3.02 -2.11
C ALA A 34 13.73 -2.35 -1.71
N SER A 35 13.75 -1.62 -0.58
CA SER A 35 14.97 -1.03 -0.02
C SER A 35 15.82 -2.02 0.80
N GLY A 36 15.40 -3.28 0.92
CA GLY A 36 16.08 -4.32 1.72
C GLY A 36 15.88 -4.16 3.23
N ARG A 37 14.86 -3.40 3.66
CA ARG A 37 14.56 -3.15 5.08
C ARG A 37 13.22 -3.77 5.47
N SER A 38 13.16 -4.32 6.67
CA SER A 38 11.93 -4.84 7.29
C SER A 38 11.31 -3.86 8.29
N SER A 39 12.08 -2.87 8.77
CA SER A 39 11.63 -1.85 9.70
C SER A 39 12.11 -0.47 9.25
N GLY A 40 11.30 0.55 9.47
CA GLY A 40 11.61 1.94 9.09
C GLY A 40 10.36 2.79 8.95
N ILE A 41 10.55 4.06 8.59
CA ILE A 41 9.46 4.98 8.27
C ILE A 41 9.53 5.27 6.77
N VAL A 42 8.41 5.08 6.09
CA VAL A 42 8.27 5.46 4.68
C VAL A 42 7.55 6.79 4.60
N LEU A 43 8.21 7.78 4.02
CA LEU A 43 7.59 9.03 3.63
C LEU A 43 7.23 8.94 2.15
N TYR A 44 5.94 8.97 1.85
CA TYR A 44 5.43 9.04 0.48
C TYR A 44 4.93 10.45 0.21
N SER A 45 5.48 11.11 -0.80
CA SER A 45 5.01 12.40 -1.30
C SER A 45 4.47 12.19 -2.72
N GLY A 46 3.16 12.35 -2.87
CA GLY A 46 2.45 12.22 -4.13
C GLY A 46 1.68 13.49 -4.49
N ASP A 47 1.13 13.49 -5.70
CA ASP A 47 0.50 14.66 -6.35
C ASP A 47 -0.63 15.34 -5.54
N GLY A 48 -1.34 14.59 -4.68
CA GLY A 48 -2.43 15.15 -3.88
C GLY A 48 -2.40 14.76 -2.41
N LEU A 49 -1.26 14.25 -1.91
CA LEU A 49 -1.16 13.65 -0.58
C LEU A 49 0.29 13.37 -0.19
N CYS A 50 0.65 13.71 1.04
CA CYS A 50 1.85 13.19 1.69
C CYS A 50 1.47 12.27 2.86
N ASP A 51 1.90 11.01 2.83
CA ASP A 51 1.67 10.03 3.91
C ASP A 51 3.01 9.65 4.54
N SER A 52 3.07 9.60 5.88
CA SER A 52 4.16 8.95 6.62
C SER A 52 3.65 7.66 7.26
N VAL A 53 4.30 6.55 6.94
CA VAL A 53 3.89 5.20 7.35
C VAL A 53 5.04 4.52 8.09
N PRO A 54 4.96 4.40 9.42
CA PRO A 54 5.91 3.60 10.19
C PRO A 54 5.63 2.11 10.01
N ILE A 55 6.68 1.34 9.77
CA ILE A 55 6.67 -0.11 9.59
C ILE A 55 7.67 -0.72 10.57
N TYR A 56 7.22 -1.74 11.30
CA TYR A 56 8.05 -2.52 12.21
C TYR A 56 7.91 -4.00 11.88
N GLU A 57 9.02 -4.66 11.58
CA GLU A 57 9.09 -6.09 11.25
C GLU A 57 8.11 -6.51 10.13
N GLY A 58 7.92 -5.65 9.13
CA GLY A 58 7.03 -5.88 8.00
C GLY A 58 5.56 -5.50 8.23
N PHE A 59 5.20 -5.07 9.44
CA PHE A 59 3.85 -4.64 9.79
C PHE A 59 3.77 -3.11 9.86
N ALA A 60 2.84 -2.53 9.10
CA ALA A 60 2.52 -1.11 9.24
C ALA A 60 1.80 -0.87 10.57
N LEU A 61 2.19 0.17 11.30
CA LEU A 61 1.57 0.54 12.58
C LEU A 61 0.43 1.55 12.34
N PRO A 62 -0.85 1.11 12.27
CA PRO A 62 -1.92 1.94 11.71
C PRO A 62 -2.23 3.17 12.55
N HIS A 63 -2.03 3.07 13.87
CA HIS A 63 -2.24 4.15 14.84
C HIS A 63 -1.21 5.28 14.74
N ALA A 64 -0.10 5.05 14.03
CA ALA A 64 0.99 6.00 13.87
C ALA A 64 1.16 6.48 12.42
N ILE A 65 0.17 6.20 11.55
CA ILE A 65 0.14 6.74 10.19
C ILE A 65 -0.29 8.20 10.24
N LEU A 66 0.53 9.09 9.70
CA LEU A 66 0.19 10.50 9.53
C LEU A 66 -0.09 10.78 8.06
N ARG A 67 -1.24 11.41 7.81
CA ARG A 67 -1.65 11.91 6.51
C ARG A 67 -1.60 13.44 6.52
N LEU A 68 -0.94 14.01 5.52
CA LEU A 68 -0.85 15.43 5.25
C LEU A 68 -1.51 15.68 3.88
N ASP A 69 -2.60 16.44 3.89
CA ASP A 69 -3.33 16.86 2.69
C ASP A 69 -2.71 18.12 2.06
#